data_AF-A0A920D4J1-F1
#
_entry.id   AF-A0A920D4J1-F1
#
_cell.length_a   1.000
_cell.length_b   1.000
_cell.length_c   1.000
_cell.angle_alpha   90.00
_cell.angle_beta   90.00
_cell.angle_gamma   90.00
#
_symmetry.space_group_name_H-M   'P 1'
#
loop_
_entity.id
_entity.type
_entity.pdbx_description
1 polymer ?
#
loop_
_entity_poly.entity_id
_entity_poly.type
_entity_poly.pdbx_seq_one_letter_code
_entity_poly.pdbx_strand_id
1 'polypeptide(L)' 'MKIQRAGSAMLHRLLTWCEESGMLSVHLFSAEGKAPFYEAHGFRRRSEGAPGMVWTGHSR' A
#
# COMPACT_ATOMS: atom_id res chain seq x y z
N MET A 1 0.42 -21.30 11.21
CA MET A 1 -0.50 -20.18 11.47
C MET A 1 -0.25 -19.10 10.41
N LYS A 2 -1.21 -18.83 9.51
CA LYS A 2 -1.02 -17.91 8.37
C LYS A 2 -1.18 -16.45 8.84
N ILE A 3 -0.14 -15.62 8.68
CA ILE A 3 -0.05 -14.18 9.01
C ILE A 3 -1.01 -13.28 8.18
N GLN A 4 -1.79 -13.85 7.27
CA GLN A 4 -2.57 -13.13 6.25
C GLN A 4 -3.50 -12.03 6.80
N ARG A 5 -4.07 -12.20 8.00
CA ARG A 5 -4.94 -11.18 8.62
C ARG A 5 -4.20 -10.05 9.34
N ALA A 6 -2.99 -10.30 9.84
CA ALA A 6 -2.19 -9.29 10.54
C ALA A 6 -1.64 -8.24 9.57
N GLY A 7 -1.23 -8.66 8.37
CA GLY A 7 -0.71 -7.77 7.34
C GLY A 7 -1.71 -6.70 6.91
N SER A 8 -2.96 -7.09 6.62
CA SER A 8 -4.02 -6.14 6.25
C SER A 8 -4.35 -5.17 7.37
N ALA A 9 -4.45 -5.63 8.62
CA ALA A 9 -4.78 -4.77 9.75
C ALA A 9 -3.69 -3.73 10.02
N MET A 10 -2.41 -4.14 9.92
CA MET A 10 -1.27 -3.23 10.06
C MET A 10 -1.24 -2.20 8.93
N LEU A 11 -1.37 -2.65 7.68
CA LEU A 11 -1.34 -1.76 6.52
C LEU A 11 -2.49 -0.76 6.56
N HIS A 12 -3.69 -1.20 6.93
CA HIS A 12 -4.83 -0.29 7.11
C HIS A 12 -4.53 0.79 8.16
N ARG A 13 -4.07 0.41 9.35
CA ARG A 13 -3.73 1.39 10.41
C ARG A 13 -2.66 2.38 9.97
N LEU A 14 -1.64 1.91 9.24
CA LEU A 14 -0.60 2.77 8.70
C LEU A 14 -1.18 3.79 7.71
N LEU A 15 -1.98 3.34 6.74
CA LEU A 15 -2.56 4.22 5.73
C LEU A 15 -3.53 5.23 6.34
N THR A 16 -4.35 4.82 7.31
CA THR A 16 -5.22 5.74 8.06
C THR A 16 -4.40 6.83 8.76
N TRP A 17 -3.32 6.44 9.46
CA TRP A 17 -2.46 7.43 10.13
C TRP A 17 -1.77 8.38 9.14
N CYS A 18 -1.31 7.86 8.00
CA CYS A 18 -0.73 8.69 6.93
C CYS A 18 -1.75 9.71 6.42
N GLU A 19 -2.99 9.29 6.18
CA GLU A 19 -4.08 10.15 5.73
C GLU A 19 -4.40 11.25 6.76
N GLU A 20 -4.59 10.87 8.03
CA GLU A 20 -4.85 11.80 9.14
C GLU A 20 -3.71 12.79 9.36
N SER A 21 -2.47 12.38 9.06
CA SER A 21 -1.27 13.22 9.17
C SER A 21 -1.04 14.12 7.93
N GLY A 22 -1.92 14.07 6.94
CA GLY A 22 -1.79 14.87 5.71
C GLY A 22 -0.70 14.39 4.76
N MET A 23 -0.27 13.12 4.85
CA MET A 23 0.67 12.56 3.89
C MET A 23 0.00 12.38 2.53
N LEU A 24 0.65 12.91 1.50
CA LEU A 24 0.14 12.89 0.13
C LEU A 24 0.27 11.51 -0.53
N SER A 25 1.32 10.76 -0.18
CA SER A 25 1.59 9.46 -0.80
C SER A 25 2.46 8.55 0.05
N VAL A 26 2.32 7.24 -0.20
CA VAL A 26 3.16 6.16 0.35
C VAL A 26 3.71 5.35 -0.81
N HIS A 27 5.02 5.10 -0.78
CA HIS A 27 5.71 4.30 -1.80
C HIS A 27 6.33 3.06 -1.18
N LEU A 28 6.25 1.93 -1.89
CA LEU A 28 6.88 0.67 -1.46
C LEU A 28 7.43 -0.10 -2.64
N PHE A 29 8.37 -1.01 -2.38
CA PHE A 29 8.76 -2.05 -3.32
C PHE A 29 8.00 -3.34 -3.00
N SER A 30 7.39 -3.94 -4.03
CA SER A 30 6.68 -5.20 -3.88
C SER A 30 7.55 -6.34 -4.38
N ALA A 31 7.72 -7.38 -3.56
CA ALA A 31 8.35 -8.62 -4.00
C ALA A 31 7.49 -9.32 -5.07
N GLU A 32 8.12 -10.19 -5.85
CA GLU A 32 7.43 -10.98 -6.88
C GLU A 32 6.20 -11.71 -6.31
N GLY A 33 5.08 -11.60 -7.01
CA GLY A 33 3.80 -12.20 -6.59
C GLY A 33 3.09 -11.54 -5.40
N LYS A 34 3.62 -10.43 -4.84
CA LYS A 34 2.98 -9.72 -3.71
C LYS A 34 2.18 -8.48 -4.11
N ALA A 35 2.32 -8.01 -5.35
CA ALA A 35 1.58 -6.84 -5.84
C ALA A 35 0.04 -6.95 -5.64
N PRO A 36 -0.62 -8.10 -5.87
CA PRO A 36 -2.07 -8.22 -5.64
C PRO A 36 -2.52 -7.92 -4.21
N PHE A 37 -1.67 -8.18 -3.22
CA PHE A 37 -1.99 -7.83 -1.83
C PHE A 37 -2.08 -6.31 -1.64
N TYR A 38 -1.16 -5.55 -2.21
CA TYR A 38 -1.14 -4.10 -2.07
C TYR A 38 -2.18 -3.41 -2.96
N GLU A 39 -2.45 -3.96 -4.15
CA GLU A 39 -3.53 -3.51 -5.04
C GLU A 39 -4.89 -3.54 -4.33
N ALA A 40 -5.16 -4.60 -3.56
CA ALA A 40 -6.37 -4.71 -2.73
C ALA A 40 -6.48 -3.62 -1.63
N HIS A 41 -5.38 -2.93 -1.31
CA HIS A 41 -5.35 -1.80 -0.35
C HIS A 41 -5.18 -0.45 -1.05
N GLY A 42 -5.43 -0.37 -2.35
CA GLY A 42 -5.44 0.89 -3.11
C GLY A 42 -4.08 1.34 -3.64
N PHE A 43 -3.02 0.53 -3.48
CA PHE A 43 -1.76 0.81 -4.15
C PHE A 43 -1.87 0.55 -5.67
N ARG A 44 -1.24 1.41 -6.46
CA ARG A 44 -1.13 1.28 -7.92
C ARG A 44 0.30 0.90 -8.28
N ARG A 45 0.47 -0.04 -9.22
CA ARG A 45 1.79 -0.32 -9.80
C ARG A 45 2.28 0.91 -10.55
N ARG A 46 3.59 1.13 -10.52
CA ARG A 46 4.26 2.03 -11.46
C ARG A 46 4.32 1.36 -12.85
N SER A 47 4.73 2.11 -13.87
CA SER A 47 4.88 1.67 -15.26
C SER A 47 5.54 0.29 -15.37
N GLU A 48 5.19 -0.51 -16.38
CA GLU A 48 5.83 -1.81 -16.63
C GLU A 48 7.36 -1.66 -16.69
N GLY A 49 8.05 -2.29 -15.74
CA GLY A 49 9.50 -2.23 -15.58
C GLY A 49 10.01 -1.39 -14.39
N ALA A 50 9.18 -0.54 -13.79
CA ALA A 50 9.56 0.20 -12.59
C ALA A 50 9.23 -0.62 -11.32
N PRO A 51 10.22 -0.90 -10.45
CA PRO A 51 9.94 -1.58 -9.20
C PRO A 51 9.09 -0.68 -8.29
N GLY A 52 8.09 -1.28 -7.66
CA GLY A 52 7.32 -0.65 -6.60
C GLY A 52 5.96 -0.10 -6.98
N MET A 53 5.30 0.45 -5.96
CA MET A 53 3.90 0.80 -5.95
C MET A 53 3.69 2.11 -5.20
N VAL A 54 2.58 2.79 -5.51
CA VAL A 54 2.19 4.05 -4.87
C VAL A 54 0.77 3.97 -4.37
N TRP A 55 0.56 4.39 -3.13
CA TRP A 55 -0.75 4.75 -2.60
C TRP A 55 -0.79 6.28 -2.46
N THR A 56 -1.89 6.90 -2.87
CA THR A 56 -2.10 8.34 -2.74
C THR A 56 -3.20 8.58 -1.72
N GLY A 57 -2.96 9.49 -0.77
CA GLY A 57 -4.00 9.91 0.16
C GLY A 57 -5.18 10.50 -0.60
N HIS A 58 -6.41 10.18 -0.18
CA HIS A 58 -7.58 10.84 -0.73
C HIS A 58 -7.65 12.23 -0.10
N SER A 59 -6.98 13.20 -0.72
CA SER A 59 -7.27 14.61 -0.45
C SER A 59 -8.74 14.83 -0.78
N ARG A 60 -9.55 15.18 0.23
CA ARG A 60 -10.89 15.72 0.02
C ARG A 60 -10.87 16.89 -0.96
#